data_AF-A0A4S5BDE1-F1
#
_entry.id   AF-A0A4S5BDE1-F1
#
_cell.length_a   1.000
_cell.length_b   1.000
_cell.length_c   1.000
_cell.angle_alpha   90.00
_cell.angle_beta   90.00
_cell.angle_gamma   90.00
#
_symmetry.space_group_name_H-M   'P 1'
#
loop_
_entity.id
_entity.type
_entity.pdbx_description
1 polymer ?
#
loop_
_entity_poly.entity_id
_entity_poly.type
_entity_poly.pdbx_seq_one_letter_code
_entity_poly.pdbx_strand_id
1 'polypeptide(L)'
;MNLLDETKGEISQSGHSTDDVRFVGSRDGSIGLTWGQAEKVLDIDYDDEYGRQEIAADLVVVFTDGGFLRREEYDGSEWWEYEPPFRVPETQKPFGRVKQTYPAYSLENINYPMEATEE
;
A
#
# COMPACT_ATOMS: atom_id res chain seq x y z
N MET A 1 -18.83 -6.35 1.72
CA MET A 1 -17.67 -7.11 2.25
C MET A 1 -17.56 -6.99 3.78
N ASN A 2 -16.91 -7.93 4.49
CA ASN A 2 -16.53 -7.75 5.91
C ASN A 2 -15.07 -7.29 6.01
N LEU A 3 -14.83 -6.14 6.65
CA LEU A 3 -13.52 -5.47 6.65
C LEU A 3 -12.47 -6.27 7.45
N LEU A 4 -12.83 -6.94 8.54
CA LEU A 4 -11.90 -7.74 9.34
C LEU A 4 -11.41 -8.96 8.55
N ASP A 5 -12.33 -9.68 7.91
CA ASP A 5 -12.00 -10.85 7.10
C ASP A 5 -11.17 -10.47 5.87
N GLU A 6 -11.52 -9.38 5.18
CA GLU A 6 -10.72 -8.81 4.10
C GLU A 6 -9.31 -8.47 4.60
N THR A 7 -9.19 -7.72 5.71
CA THR A 7 -7.90 -7.32 6.28
C THR A 7 -7.04 -8.54 6.63
N LYS A 8 -7.62 -9.59 7.24
CA LYS A 8 -6.91 -10.85 7.53
C LYS A 8 -6.45 -11.56 6.26
N GLY A 9 -7.28 -11.55 5.22
CA GLY A 9 -6.93 -12.07 3.90
C GLY A 9 -5.72 -11.35 3.30
N GLU A 10 -5.71 -10.02 3.36
CA GLU A 10 -4.65 -9.17 2.79
C GLU A 10 -3.34 -9.24 3.60
N ILE A 11 -3.43 -9.34 4.93
CA ILE A 11 -2.28 -9.66 5.79
C ILE A 11 -1.62 -10.96 5.31
N SER A 12 -2.42 -12.02 5.11
CA SER A 12 -1.93 -13.31 4.63
C SER A 12 -1.33 -13.24 3.21
N GLN A 13 -1.99 -12.52 2.29
CA GLN A 13 -1.51 -12.34 0.90
C GLN A 13 -0.18 -11.59 0.84
N SER A 14 0.07 -10.66 1.76
CA SER A 14 1.36 -9.95 1.88
C SER A 14 2.49 -10.82 2.45
N GLY A 15 2.21 -12.05 2.87
CA GLY A 15 3.18 -12.97 3.49
C GLY A 15 3.34 -12.79 5.00
N HIS A 16 2.43 -12.04 5.64
CA HIS A 16 2.43 -11.78 7.08
C HIS A 16 1.33 -12.56 7.80
N SER A 17 1.42 -12.56 9.13
CA SER A 17 0.36 -13.00 10.03
C SER A 17 -0.08 -11.86 10.94
N THR A 18 -1.18 -12.05 11.66
CA THR A 18 -1.65 -11.05 12.64
C THR A 18 -0.66 -10.82 13.78
N ASP A 19 0.20 -11.79 14.07
CA ASP A 19 1.27 -11.66 15.07
C ASP A 19 2.37 -10.70 14.61
N ASP A 20 2.50 -10.48 13.30
CA ASP A 20 3.43 -9.53 12.70
C ASP A 20 2.86 -8.09 12.68
N VAL A 21 1.61 -7.89 13.10
CA VAL A 21 0.99 -6.56 13.13
C VAL A 21 1.48 -5.76 14.33
N ARG A 22 2.17 -4.66 14.05
CA ARG A 22 2.70 -3.73 15.05
C ARG A 22 1.70 -2.64 15.44
N PHE A 23 0.91 -2.16 14.49
CA PHE A 23 0.05 -0.99 14.66
C PHE A 23 -1.10 -1.02 13.65
N VAL A 24 -2.30 -0.64 14.08
CA VAL A 24 -3.45 -0.34 13.22
C VAL A 24 -3.95 1.06 13.55
N GLY A 25 -4.08 1.94 12.57
CA GLY A 25 -4.45 3.33 12.86
C GLY A 25 -4.32 4.27 11.67
N SER A 26 -4.22 5.57 11.95
CA SER A 26 -4.05 6.61 10.92
C SER A 26 -2.63 6.62 10.35
N ARG A 27 -2.49 6.99 9.08
CA ARG A 27 -1.21 7.03 8.36
C ARG A 27 -0.18 7.97 9.00
N ASP A 28 -0.63 9.03 9.65
CA ASP A 28 0.23 9.97 10.38
C ASP A 28 0.67 9.48 11.77
N GLY A 29 0.14 8.33 12.21
CA GLY A 29 0.45 7.72 13.50
C GLY A 29 -0.18 8.42 14.72
N SER A 30 -1.06 9.40 14.52
CA SER A 30 -1.68 10.16 15.62
C SER A 30 -2.77 9.38 16.37
N ILE A 31 -3.44 8.45 15.68
CA ILE A 31 -4.50 7.60 16.23
C ILE A 31 -4.17 6.15 15.92
N GLY A 32 -4.23 5.26 16.91
CA GLY A 32 -4.06 3.84 16.64
C GLY A 32 -4.32 2.90 17.82
N LEU A 33 -4.31 1.62 17.49
CA LEU A 33 -4.68 0.48 18.33
C LEU A 33 -3.70 -0.67 18.12
N THR A 34 -3.62 -1.57 19.10
CA THR A 34 -3.03 -2.91 18.89
C THR A 34 -3.96 -3.77 18.05
N TRP A 35 -3.44 -4.84 17.45
CA TRP A 35 -4.25 -5.76 16.64
C TRP A 35 -5.52 -6.24 17.38
N GLY A 36 -5.37 -6.80 18.59
CA GLY A 36 -6.52 -7.32 19.34
C GLY A 36 -7.56 -6.27 19.77
N GLN A 37 -7.20 -4.98 19.78
CA GLN A 37 -8.17 -3.89 19.93
C GLN A 37 -8.83 -3.53 18.60
N ALA A 38 -8.04 -3.48 17.53
CA ALA A 38 -8.50 -3.18 16.18
C ALA A 38 -9.45 -4.24 15.64
N GLU A 39 -9.25 -5.53 15.94
CA GLU A 39 -10.13 -6.61 15.49
C GLU A 39 -11.60 -6.33 15.79
N LYS A 40 -11.91 -5.74 16.94
CA LYS A 40 -13.28 -5.42 17.36
C LYS A 40 -13.90 -4.26 16.60
N VAL A 41 -13.07 -3.37 16.06
CA VAL A 41 -13.49 -2.17 15.31
C VAL A 41 -13.58 -2.48 13.82
N LEU A 42 -12.70 -3.35 13.33
CA LEU A 42 -12.68 -3.81 11.94
C LEU A 42 -13.78 -4.84 11.64
N ASP A 43 -14.37 -5.48 12.66
CA ASP A 43 -15.48 -6.45 12.50
C ASP A 43 -16.79 -5.74 12.15
N ILE A 44 -16.83 -5.19 10.94
CA ILE A 44 -17.95 -4.46 10.35
C ILE A 44 -18.13 -4.87 8.89
N ASP A 45 -19.37 -4.82 8.43
CA ASP A 45 -19.70 -4.95 7.01
C ASP A 45 -19.75 -3.55 6.36
N TYR A 46 -19.29 -3.45 5.12
CA TYR A 46 -19.38 -2.25 4.28
C TYR A 46 -19.72 -2.63 2.84
N ASP A 47 -20.25 -1.68 2.06
CA ASP A 47 -20.50 -1.87 0.63
C ASP A 47 -19.22 -1.63 -0.18
N ASP A 48 -18.72 -2.68 -0.84
CA ASP A 48 -17.54 -2.64 -1.70
C ASP A 48 -17.89 -2.43 -3.20
N GLU A 49 -19.17 -2.19 -3.52
CA GLU A 49 -19.64 -1.90 -4.87
C GLU A 49 -19.47 -0.41 -5.26
N TYR A 50 -19.91 -0.04 -6.47
CA TYR A 50 -19.82 1.33 -6.98
C TYR A 50 -20.63 2.30 -6.12
N GLY A 51 -19.95 3.20 -5.41
CA GLY A 51 -20.60 4.10 -4.47
C GLY A 51 -19.70 5.20 -3.92
N ARG A 52 -19.91 5.53 -2.65
CA ARG A 52 -19.08 6.47 -1.90
C ARG A 52 -18.18 5.69 -0.97
N GLN A 53 -16.96 6.17 -0.79
CA GLN A 53 -16.03 5.64 0.20
C GLN A 53 -16.69 5.57 1.60
N GLU A 54 -16.67 4.39 2.21
CA GLU A 54 -17.16 4.13 3.57
C GLU A 54 -16.02 3.96 4.57
N ILE A 55 -14.86 3.42 4.15
CA ILE A 55 -13.72 3.17 5.04
C ILE A 55 -12.72 4.32 4.99
N ALA A 56 -12.19 4.73 6.16
CA ALA A 56 -11.25 5.84 6.24
C ALA A 56 -9.98 5.61 5.37
N ALA A 57 -9.72 6.53 4.44
CA ALA A 57 -8.62 6.45 3.48
C ALA A 57 -7.22 6.35 4.11
N ASP A 58 -7.06 6.90 5.31
CA ASP A 58 -5.80 6.94 6.03
C ASP A 58 -5.61 5.76 7.01
N LEU A 59 -6.57 4.83 7.06
CA LEU A 59 -6.43 3.60 7.82
C LEU A 59 -5.28 2.75 7.25
N VAL A 60 -4.37 2.33 8.14
CA VAL A 60 -3.24 1.45 7.81
C VAL A 60 -3.12 0.29 8.80
N VAL A 61 -2.55 -0.82 8.32
CA VAL A 61 -2.06 -1.94 9.12
C VAL A 61 -0.55 -2.04 8.93
N VAL A 62 0.24 -1.75 9.94
CA VAL A 62 1.70 -1.69 9.86
C VAL A 62 2.31 -2.96 10.46
N PHE A 63 3.19 -3.61 9.71
CA PHE A 63 3.89 -4.82 10.10
C PHE A 63 5.21 -4.54 10.83
N THR A 64 5.73 -5.55 11.53
CA THR A 64 6.98 -5.45 12.28
C THR A 64 8.22 -5.28 11.41
N ASP A 65 8.16 -5.67 10.14
CA ASP A 65 9.27 -5.53 9.18
C ASP A 65 9.34 -4.15 8.52
N GLY A 66 8.36 -3.28 8.80
CA GLY A 66 8.23 -1.93 8.26
C GLY A 66 7.34 -1.81 7.02
N GLY A 67 6.86 -2.93 6.46
CA GLY A 67 5.80 -2.93 5.46
C GLY A 67 4.44 -2.59 6.08
N PHE A 68 3.45 -2.27 5.24
CA PHE A 68 2.11 -1.96 5.71
C PHE A 68 1.06 -2.14 4.62
N LEU A 69 -0.19 -2.38 5.03
CA LEU A 69 -1.38 -2.26 4.18
C LEU A 69 -1.91 -0.82 4.30
N ARG A 70 -2.34 -0.25 3.17
CA ARG A 70 -3.04 1.05 3.10
C ARG A 70 -4.34 0.90 2.32
N ARG A 71 -5.33 1.73 2.63
CA ARG A 71 -6.54 1.81 1.81
C ARG A 71 -6.27 2.55 0.51
N GLU A 72 -6.89 2.05 -0.55
CA GLU A 72 -7.00 2.71 -1.85
C GLU A 72 -8.47 2.77 -2.24
N GLU A 73 -8.80 3.77 -3.06
CA GLU A 73 -10.12 3.95 -3.64
C GLU A 73 -9.99 4.44 -5.08
N TYR A 74 -10.80 3.87 -5.97
CA TYR A 74 -10.96 4.35 -7.34
C TYR A 74 -12.36 4.01 -7.87
N ASP A 75 -13.10 5.05 -8.27
CA ASP A 75 -14.45 4.95 -8.84
C ASP A 75 -15.45 4.23 -7.91
N GLY A 76 -15.31 4.46 -6.60
CA GLY A 76 -16.14 3.88 -5.55
C GLY A 76 -15.70 2.49 -5.10
N SER A 77 -14.80 1.80 -5.82
CA SER A 77 -14.21 0.55 -5.34
C SER A 77 -13.12 0.84 -4.33
N GLU A 78 -13.15 0.12 -3.19
CA GLU A 78 -12.18 0.27 -2.11
C GLU A 78 -11.46 -1.04 -1.82
N TRP A 79 -10.14 -1.01 -1.62
CA TRP A 79 -9.32 -2.19 -1.33
C TRP A 79 -8.09 -1.88 -0.47
N TRP A 80 -7.40 -2.92 -0.01
CA TRP A 80 -6.07 -2.80 0.59
C TRP A 80 -4.98 -2.95 -0.45
N GLU A 81 -4.00 -2.06 -0.42
CA GLU A 81 -2.75 -2.17 -1.17
C GLU A 81 -1.60 -2.45 -0.19
N TYR A 82 -0.81 -3.49 -0.47
CA TYR A 82 0.39 -3.78 0.31
C TYR A 82 1.59 -2.98 -0.18
N GLU A 83 2.17 -2.17 0.70
CA GLU A 83 3.45 -1.50 0.49
C GLU A 83 4.55 -2.24 1.27
N PRO A 84 5.51 -2.89 0.59
CA PRO A 84 6.62 -3.53 1.27
C PRO A 84 7.56 -2.50 1.91
N PRO A 85 8.34 -2.88 2.94
CA PRO A 85 9.34 -1.98 3.50
C PRO A 85 10.32 -1.57 2.41
N PHE A 86 10.62 -0.27 2.31
CA PHE A 86 11.59 0.20 1.34
C PHE A 86 12.99 -0.33 1.68
N ARG A 87 13.53 -1.17 0.80
CA ARG A 87 14.88 -1.70 0.92
C ARG A 87 15.81 -0.93 0.00
N VAL A 88 16.66 -0.08 0.59
CA VAL A 88 17.72 0.60 -0.15
C VAL A 88 18.64 -0.46 -0.77
N PRO A 89 18.83 -0.49 -2.10
CA PRO A 89 19.74 -1.42 -2.73
C PRO A 89 21.19 -1.23 -2.24
N GLU A 90 22.03 -2.26 -2.34
CA GLU A 90 23.45 -2.11 -1.99
C GLU A 90 24.22 -1.22 -2.97
N THR A 91 23.71 -1.06 -4.19
CA THR A 91 24.33 -0.26 -5.26
C THR A 91 23.30 0.56 -6.01
N GLN A 92 23.70 1.75 -6.47
CA GLN A 92 22.85 2.68 -7.21
C GLN A 92 23.61 3.28 -8.39
N LYS A 93 22.89 3.62 -9.46
CA LYS A 93 23.40 4.45 -10.56
C LYS A 93 22.97 5.91 -10.36
N PRO A 94 23.83 6.91 -10.60
CA PRO A 94 23.47 8.31 -10.46
C PRO A 94 22.57 8.77 -11.61
N PHE A 95 21.44 9.39 -11.30
CA PHE A 95 20.54 10.00 -12.29
C PHE A 95 20.67 11.53 -12.28
N GLY A 96 20.47 12.16 -13.44
CA GLY A 96 20.54 13.63 -13.61
C GLY A 96 19.25 14.26 -14.12
N ARG A 97 18.26 13.44 -14.48
CA ARG A 97 16.99 13.88 -15.06
C ARG A 97 15.83 13.17 -14.37
N VAL A 98 14.73 13.89 -14.17
CA VAL A 98 13.50 13.37 -13.55
C VAL A 98 12.26 13.60 -14.43
N LYS A 99 12.44 14.19 -15.61
CA LYS A 99 11.34 14.47 -16.56
C LYS A 99 11.84 14.40 -18.01
N GLN A 100 10.92 14.11 -18.92
CA GLN A 100 11.09 14.19 -20.38
C GLN A 100 9.76 14.58 -21.04
N THR A 101 9.79 14.93 -22.34
CA THR A 101 8.65 15.53 -23.04
C THR A 101 7.53 14.53 -23.40
N TYR A 102 7.82 13.24 -23.47
CA TYR A 102 6.90 12.15 -23.86
C TYR A 102 7.07 10.97 -22.90
N PRO A 103 6.07 10.09 -22.70
CA PRO A 103 5.75 9.53 -21.39
C PRO A 103 6.97 9.02 -20.63
N ALA A 104 7.21 9.64 -19.48
CA ALA A 104 8.22 9.24 -18.53
C ALA A 104 7.68 8.03 -17.75
N TYR A 105 8.09 6.82 -18.12
CA TYR A 105 7.61 5.61 -17.45
C TYR A 105 8.40 5.27 -16.17
N SER A 106 9.69 5.63 -16.10
CA SER A 106 10.54 5.36 -14.93
C SER A 106 11.78 6.27 -14.89
N LEU A 107 12.43 6.39 -13.72
CA LEU A 107 13.74 7.07 -13.61
C LEU A 107 14.82 6.42 -14.48
N GLU A 108 14.76 5.09 -14.66
CA GLU A 108 15.69 4.36 -15.52
C GLU A 108 15.52 4.78 -16.98
N ASN A 109 14.29 4.80 -17.51
CA ASN A 109 14.03 5.16 -18.90
C ASN A 109 14.47 6.61 -19.23
N ILE A 110 14.36 7.53 -18.27
CA ILE A 110 14.75 8.93 -18.45
C ILE A 110 16.28 9.11 -18.50
N ASN A 111 17.03 8.28 -17.77
CA ASN A 111 18.47 8.46 -17.58
C ASN A 111 19.33 7.48 -18.37
N TYR A 112 18.75 6.35 -18.77
CA TYR A 112 19.40 5.27 -19.51
C TYR A 112 18.43 4.73 -20.59
N PRO A 113 17.98 5.56 -21.55
CA PRO A 113 17.10 5.09 -22.60
C PRO A 113 17.80 3.97 -23.40
N MET A 114 17.11 2.86 -23.66
CA MET A 114 17.60 1.89 -24.63
C MET A 114 17.74 2.58 -25.98
N GLU A 115 18.88 2.37 -26.66
CA GLU A 115 18.99 2.79 -28.05
C GLU A 115 17.93 2.03 -28.86
N ALA A 116 17.10 2.76 -29.60
CA ALA A 116 16.17 2.15 -30.52
C ALA A 116 17.00 1.38 -31.55
N THR A 117 16.88 0.05 -31.57
CA THR A 117 17.37 -0.74 -32.70
C THR A 117 16.61 -0.28 -33.93
N GLU A 118 17.32 0.39 -34.85
CA GLU A 118 16.81 0.66 -36.19
C GLU A 118 16.59 -0.69 -36.89
N GLU A 119 15.33 -1.02 -37.20
CA GLU A 119 14.96 -2.07 -38.16
C GLU A 119 14.89 -1.51 -39.58
#